data_AF-A0A1G8TJ52-F1
#
_entry.id   AF-A0A1G8TJ52-F1
#
_cell.length_a   1.000
_cell.length_b   1.000
_cell.length_c   1.000
_cell.angle_alpha   90.00
_cell.angle_beta   90.00
_cell.angle_gamma   90.00
#
_symmetry.space_group_name_H-M   'P 1'
#
loop_
_entity.id
_entity.type
_entity.pdbx_description
1 polymer ?
#
loop_
_entity_poly.entity_id
_entity_poly.type
_entity_poly.pdbx_seq_one_letter_code
_entity_poly.pdbx_strand_id
1 'polypeptide(L)'
;MKHSLAIVVSWVAFAAVAEAQSPFDGLYYPTGSAGWDCRTLGADMGALGVLDGFLEGVENRCAMTNPVNVRDLPAVLYDLECSGEGTTYAERVMLMRSDQGIYVIRDGYVAEWSRCP
;
A
#
# COMPACT_ATOMS: atom_id res chain seq x y z
N MET A 1 -25.31 -58.23 6.92
CA MET A 1 -25.04 -57.02 7.73
C MET A 1 -24.23 -56.07 6.86
N LYS A 2 -24.88 -55.05 6.25
CA LYS A 2 -24.24 -54.08 5.36
C LYS A 2 -24.10 -52.77 6.14
N HIS A 3 -22.90 -52.43 6.58
CA HIS A 3 -22.62 -51.16 7.24
C HIS A 3 -22.40 -50.10 6.16
N SER A 4 -23.39 -49.25 5.92
CA SER A 4 -23.23 -48.07 5.09
C SER A 4 -22.52 -46.98 5.90
N LEU A 5 -21.29 -46.66 5.52
CA LEU A 5 -20.51 -45.58 6.11
C LEU A 5 -20.99 -44.25 5.51
N ALA A 6 -21.63 -43.40 6.31
CA ALA A 6 -22.04 -42.06 5.88
C ALA A 6 -20.84 -41.11 6.01
N ILE A 7 -20.32 -40.63 4.88
CA ILE A 7 -19.27 -39.60 4.83
C ILE A 7 -19.95 -38.24 5.03
N VAL A 8 -19.66 -37.58 6.15
CA VAL A 8 -20.10 -36.20 6.43
C VAL A 8 -19.05 -35.25 5.86
N VAL A 9 -19.36 -34.63 4.71
CA VAL A 9 -18.52 -33.57 4.13
C VAL A 9 -18.88 -32.25 4.81
N SER A 10 -18.00 -31.77 5.70
CA SER A 10 -18.16 -30.47 6.37
C SER A 10 -17.66 -29.36 5.44
N TRP A 11 -18.57 -28.45 5.07
CA TRP A 11 -18.27 -27.28 4.25
C TRP A 11 -17.74 -26.15 5.13
N VAL A 12 -16.42 -25.92 5.13
CA VAL A 12 -15.83 -24.74 5.75
C VAL A 12 -15.95 -23.57 4.76
N ALA A 13 -16.82 -22.60 5.08
CA ALA A 13 -16.90 -21.35 4.32
C ALA A 13 -15.69 -20.47 4.64
N PHE A 14 -14.79 -20.29 3.68
CA PHE A 14 -13.74 -19.27 3.76
C PHE A 14 -14.39 -17.91 3.50
N ALA A 15 -14.45 -17.07 4.53
CA ALA A 15 -14.77 -15.65 4.34
C ALA A 15 -13.56 -15.01 3.64
N ALA A 16 -13.73 -14.59 2.39
CA ALA A 16 -12.74 -13.77 1.71
C ALA A 16 -12.65 -12.43 2.44
N VAL A 17 -11.48 -12.13 2.98
CA VAL A 17 -11.18 -10.79 3.49
C VAL A 17 -11.01 -9.91 2.25
N ALA A 18 -12.02 -9.11 1.94
CA ALA A 18 -11.86 -8.09 0.91
C ALA A 18 -10.84 -7.08 1.44
N GLU A 19 -9.66 -7.01 0.82
CA GLU A 19 -8.75 -5.89 1.02
C GLU A 19 -9.48 -4.63 0.55
N ALA A 20 -9.90 -3.80 1.49
CA ALA A 20 -10.48 -2.52 1.16
C ALA A 20 -9.41 -1.72 0.42
N GLN A 21 -9.71 -1.33 -0.82
CA GLN A 21 -8.85 -0.45 -1.61
C GLN A 21 -8.47 0.77 -0.78
N SER A 22 -7.18 1.09 -0.75
CA SER A 22 -6.70 2.27 -0.06
C SER A 22 -7.31 3.50 -0.76
N PRO A 23 -7.76 4.54 -0.02
CA PRO A 23 -8.20 5.77 -0.67
C PRO A 23 -7.07 6.43 -1.48
N PHE A 24 -5.82 5.99 -1.28
CA PHE A 24 -4.64 6.49 -1.97
C PHE A 24 -4.20 5.61 -3.14
N ASP A 25 -4.96 4.58 -3.54
CA ASP A 25 -4.57 3.70 -4.64
C ASP A 25 -4.20 4.50 -5.92
N GLY A 26 -3.09 4.11 -6.53
CA GLY A 26 -2.61 4.69 -7.78
C GLY A 26 -1.10 4.64 -7.96
N LEU A 27 -0.67 4.98 -9.16
CA LEU A 27 0.73 5.23 -9.50
C LEU A 27 1.05 6.72 -9.37
N TYR A 28 2.26 7.00 -8.93
CA TYR A 28 2.74 8.34 -8.65
C TYR A 28 4.20 8.54 -9.08
N TYR A 29 4.64 9.79 -9.04
CA TYR A 29 6.04 10.20 -9.17
C TYR A 29 6.32 11.38 -8.23
N PRO A 30 7.58 11.62 -7.80
CA PRO A 30 7.91 12.76 -6.95
C PRO A 30 7.61 14.08 -7.67
N THR A 31 6.82 14.93 -7.02
CA THR A 31 6.47 16.25 -7.56
C THR A 31 7.72 17.07 -7.88
N GLY A 32 7.71 17.78 -9.01
CA GLY A 32 8.84 18.60 -9.46
C GLY A 32 10.01 17.82 -10.05
N SER A 33 9.90 16.48 -10.17
CA SER A 33 10.91 15.65 -10.83
C SER A 33 10.54 15.39 -12.29
N ALA A 34 11.53 15.44 -13.18
CA ALA A 34 11.38 15.11 -14.60
C ALA A 34 11.95 13.72 -14.88
N GLY A 35 11.45 13.06 -15.95
CA GLY A 35 12.02 11.80 -16.44
C GLY A 35 11.51 10.52 -15.75
N TRP A 36 10.54 10.64 -14.84
CA TRP A 36 9.88 9.47 -14.23
C TRP A 36 8.95 8.80 -15.23
N ASP A 37 9.08 7.49 -15.42
CA ASP A 37 8.43 6.78 -16.52
C ASP A 37 6.94 6.50 -16.29
N CYS A 38 6.49 6.57 -15.03
CA CYS A 38 5.12 6.28 -14.60
C CYS A 38 4.59 4.91 -15.05
N ARG A 39 5.48 3.93 -15.28
CA ARG A 39 5.16 2.60 -15.82
C ARG A 39 5.85 1.49 -15.06
N THR A 40 7.14 1.64 -14.77
CA THR A 40 7.94 0.57 -14.16
C THR A 40 7.95 0.76 -12.66
N LEU A 41 7.01 0.12 -11.96
CA LEU A 41 6.85 0.27 -10.51
C LEU A 41 8.13 -0.09 -9.75
N GLY A 42 8.57 0.82 -8.88
CA GLY A 42 9.67 0.63 -7.94
C GLY A 42 11.09 0.62 -8.54
N ALA A 43 11.23 0.89 -9.84
CA ALA A 43 12.54 1.03 -10.48
C ALA A 43 13.13 2.44 -10.29
N ASP A 44 14.42 2.58 -10.56
CA ASP A 44 15.07 3.88 -10.69
C ASP A 44 14.39 4.74 -11.77
N MET A 45 13.89 5.91 -11.36
CA MET A 45 13.06 6.78 -12.20
C MET A 45 11.79 6.07 -12.75
N GLY A 46 11.36 5.00 -12.08
CA GLY A 46 10.16 4.23 -12.37
C GLY A 46 8.88 4.88 -11.83
N ALA A 47 7.77 4.16 -11.71
CA ALA A 47 6.61 4.63 -10.95
C ALA A 47 6.78 4.36 -9.45
N LEU A 48 6.24 5.24 -8.62
CA LEU A 48 5.92 4.95 -7.22
C LEU A 48 4.46 4.51 -7.11
N GLY A 49 4.05 3.95 -5.99
CA GLY A 49 2.69 3.43 -5.90
C GLY A 49 2.11 3.28 -4.51
N VAL A 50 0.78 3.32 -4.47
CA VAL A 50 -0.01 2.69 -3.42
C VAL A 50 -0.90 1.67 -4.13
N LEU A 51 -0.65 0.39 -3.91
CA LEU A 51 -1.30 -0.70 -4.64
C LEU A 51 -1.46 -1.92 -3.73
N ASP A 52 -2.67 -2.49 -3.72
CA ASP A 52 -2.96 -3.77 -3.04
C ASP A 52 -2.48 -3.80 -1.57
N GLY A 53 -2.64 -2.68 -0.85
CA GLY A 53 -2.21 -2.56 0.55
C GLY A 53 -0.71 -2.31 0.75
N PHE A 54 0.05 -2.05 -0.31
CA PHE A 54 1.48 -1.72 -0.24
C PHE A 54 1.76 -0.27 -0.62
N LEU A 55 2.77 0.32 0.04
CA LEU A 55 3.45 1.53 -0.40
C LEU A 55 4.73 1.13 -1.13
N GLU A 56 4.83 1.49 -2.39
CA GLU A 56 5.89 1.12 -3.33
C GLU A 56 6.78 2.34 -3.57
N GLY A 57 8.01 2.27 -3.06
CA GLY A 57 9.05 3.26 -3.28
C GLY A 57 10.08 2.77 -4.32
N VAL A 58 11.18 3.52 -4.50
CA VAL A 58 12.29 3.05 -5.33
C VAL A 58 13.04 1.96 -4.57
N GLU A 59 13.11 0.77 -5.15
CA GLU A 59 13.82 -0.40 -4.60
C GLU A 59 13.37 -0.85 -3.20
N ASN A 60 12.22 -0.35 -2.72
CA ASN A 60 11.64 -0.73 -1.45
C ASN A 60 10.11 -0.86 -1.53
N ARG A 61 9.60 -1.84 -0.79
CA ARG A 61 8.17 -2.16 -0.70
C ARG A 61 7.75 -2.29 0.75
N CYS A 62 6.64 -1.67 1.12
CA CYS A 62 6.15 -1.66 2.50
C CYS A 62 4.70 -2.11 2.57
N ALA A 63 4.41 -3.16 3.35
CA ALA A 63 3.03 -3.53 3.67
C ALA A 63 2.43 -2.48 4.61
N MET A 64 1.25 -1.95 4.26
CA MET A 64 0.54 -0.97 5.07
C MET A 64 -0.48 -1.68 5.96
N THR A 65 -0.39 -1.47 7.26
CA THR A 65 -1.30 -2.09 8.23
C THR A 65 -1.80 -1.08 9.25
N ASN A 66 -2.78 -1.49 10.05
CA ASN A 66 -3.32 -0.70 11.17
C ASN A 66 -3.72 0.74 10.78
N PRO A 67 -4.63 0.93 9.81
CA PRO A 67 -5.02 2.27 9.37
C PRO A 67 -5.70 3.06 10.49
N VAL A 68 -5.18 4.26 10.76
CA VAL A 68 -5.75 5.23 11.70
C VAL A 68 -6.12 6.50 10.94
N ASN A 69 -7.43 6.76 10.82
CA ASN A 69 -7.92 7.98 10.19
C ASN A 69 -7.55 9.21 11.02
N VAL A 70 -7.08 10.26 10.35
CA VAL A 70 -6.88 11.57 10.98
C VAL A 70 -8.19 12.34 10.92
N ARG A 71 -8.71 12.72 12.08
CA ARG A 71 -10.00 13.41 12.19
C ARG A 71 -10.04 14.68 11.35
N ASP A 72 -11.11 14.82 10.58
CA ASP A 72 -11.43 15.97 9.73
C ASP A 72 -10.35 16.31 8.68
N LEU A 73 -9.48 15.36 8.35
CA LEU A 73 -8.46 15.49 7.31
C LEU A 73 -8.55 14.32 6.32
N PRO A 74 -8.24 14.53 5.03
CA PRO A 74 -8.17 13.46 4.05
C PRO A 74 -6.85 12.68 4.20
N ALA A 75 -6.59 12.15 5.40
CA ALA A 75 -5.33 11.52 5.77
C ALA A 75 -5.53 10.26 6.62
N VAL A 76 -4.63 9.29 6.44
CA VAL A 76 -4.58 8.03 7.20
C VAL A 76 -3.13 7.75 7.59
N LEU A 77 -2.92 7.44 8.86
CA LEU A 77 -1.65 6.93 9.39
C LEU A 77 -1.64 5.41 9.30
N TYR A 78 -0.56 4.84 8.80
CA TYR A 78 -0.33 3.41 8.70
C TYR A 78 0.95 3.01 9.44
N ASP A 79 0.96 1.80 9.98
CA ASP A 79 2.19 1.10 10.35
C ASP A 79 2.73 0.39 9.10
N LEU A 80 4.02 0.59 8.80
CA LEU A 80 4.70 0.02 7.65
C LEU A 80 5.65 -1.12 8.06
N GLU A 81 5.52 -2.25 7.38
CA GLU A 81 6.50 -3.35 7.42
C GLU A 81 7.21 -3.42 6.06
N CYS A 82 8.47 -2.99 6.00
CA CYS A 82 9.20 -2.74 4.77
C CYS A 82 10.28 -3.78 4.48
N SER A 83 10.54 -3.99 3.18
CA SER A 83 11.72 -4.69 2.66
C SER A 83 12.35 -3.89 1.52
N GLY A 84 13.68 -3.71 1.56
CA GLY A 84 14.45 -3.02 0.52
C GLY A 84 15.95 -3.25 0.70
N GLU A 85 16.68 -3.36 -0.40
CA GLU A 85 18.15 -3.56 -0.42
C GLU A 85 18.66 -4.71 0.48
N GLY A 86 17.87 -5.78 0.61
CA GLY A 86 18.23 -6.94 1.45
C GLY A 86 18.02 -6.75 2.96
N THR A 87 17.38 -5.65 3.37
CA THR A 87 17.03 -5.37 4.75
C THR A 87 15.52 -5.30 4.97
N THR A 88 15.10 -5.55 6.20
CA THR A 88 13.73 -5.30 6.66
C THR A 88 13.72 -4.29 7.78
N TYR A 89 12.71 -3.43 7.81
CA TYR A 89 12.55 -2.40 8.81
C TYR A 89 11.07 -2.04 8.97
N ALA A 90 10.74 -1.45 10.11
CA ALA A 90 9.38 -0.99 10.41
C ALA A 90 9.40 0.51 10.71
N GLU A 91 8.36 1.19 10.25
CA GLU A 91 8.18 2.63 10.48
C GLU A 91 6.70 3.00 10.40
N ARG A 92 6.38 4.30 10.46
CA ARG A 92 5.03 4.81 10.23
C ARG A 92 5.02 5.80 9.10
N VAL A 93 3.93 5.81 8.35
CA VAL A 93 3.67 6.80 7.30
C VAL A 93 2.27 7.35 7.44
N MET A 94 2.12 8.66 7.29
CA MET A 94 0.84 9.27 7.04
C MET A 94 0.72 9.57 5.56
N LEU A 95 -0.33 9.04 4.94
CA LEU A 95 -0.72 9.39 3.58
C LEU A 95 -1.85 10.41 3.66
N MET A 96 -1.73 11.52 2.95
CA MET A 96 -2.75 12.57 2.87
C MET A 96 -2.98 12.97 1.42
N ARG A 97 -4.22 13.26 1.01
CA ARG A 97 -4.45 13.79 -0.34
C ARG A 97 -3.83 15.18 -0.51
N SER A 98 -3.20 15.42 -1.66
CA SER A 98 -2.82 16.75 -2.14
C SER A 98 -3.64 17.11 -3.39
N ASP A 99 -3.47 18.34 -3.88
CA ASP A 99 -4.10 18.77 -5.13
C ASP A 99 -3.56 18.01 -6.36
N GLN A 100 -2.32 17.51 -6.29
CA GLN A 100 -1.66 16.80 -7.40
C GLN A 100 -1.64 15.28 -7.24
N GLY A 101 -1.86 14.78 -6.02
CA GLY A 101 -1.78 13.36 -5.71
C GLY A 101 -1.84 13.12 -4.20
N ILE A 102 -0.69 12.80 -3.60
CA ILE A 102 -0.58 12.51 -2.17
C ILE A 102 0.65 13.17 -1.53
N TYR A 103 0.52 13.55 -0.27
CA TYR A 103 1.65 13.74 0.63
C TYR A 103 2.00 12.41 1.30
N VAL A 104 3.28 12.05 1.25
CA VAL A 104 3.88 10.93 1.96
C VAL A 104 4.68 11.51 3.12
N ILE A 105 4.13 11.41 4.31
CA ILE A 105 4.63 12.06 5.53
C ILE A 105 5.23 10.99 6.44
N ARG A 106 6.51 11.18 6.78
CA ARG A 106 7.30 10.34 7.67
C ARG A 106 7.83 11.18 8.83
N ASP A 107 8.43 10.54 9.82
CA ASP A 107 9.06 11.28 10.93
C ASP A 107 10.17 12.21 10.41
N GLY A 108 9.98 13.52 10.57
CA GLY A 108 10.92 14.55 10.11
C GLY A 108 10.97 14.80 8.59
N TYR A 109 10.13 14.16 7.77
CA TYR A 109 10.19 14.30 6.31
C TYR A 109 8.82 14.28 5.64
N VAL A 110 8.63 15.12 4.62
CA VAL A 110 7.43 15.17 3.79
C VAL A 110 7.84 15.19 2.32
N ALA A 111 7.28 14.29 1.54
CA ALA A 111 7.33 14.33 0.07
C ALA A 111 5.93 14.50 -0.49
N GLU A 112 5.81 15.25 -1.58
CA GLU A 112 4.61 15.22 -2.42
C GLU A 112 4.86 14.30 -3.60
N TRP A 113 3.92 13.40 -3.86
CA TRP A 113 3.90 12.54 -5.03
C TRP A 113 2.70 12.91 -5.90
N SER A 114 2.98 13.38 -7.11
CA SER A 114 1.97 13.70 -8.11
C SER A 114 1.48 12.41 -8.77
N ARG A 115 0.19 12.35 -9.07
CA ARG A 115 -0.41 11.19 -9.74
C ARG A 115 0.14 11.04 -11.16
N CYS A 116 0.47 9.81 -11.54
CA CYS A 116 0.83 9.49 -12.92
C CYS A 116 -0.38 9.67 -13.86
N PRO A 117 -0.15 10.06 -15.13
CA PRO A 117 -1.21 10.18 -16.14
C PRO A 117 -1.95 8.87 -16.44
#